data_AF-A0A936GFY9-F1
#
_entry.id   AF-A0A936GFY9-F1
#
_cell.length_a   1.000
_cell.length_b   1.000
_cell.length_c   1.000
_cell.angle_alpha   90.00
_cell.angle_beta   90.00
_cell.angle_gamma   90.00
#
_symmetry.space_group_name_H-M   'P 1'
#
loop_
_entity.id
_entity.type
_entity.pdbx_description
1 polymer ?
#
loop_
_entity_poly.entity_id
_entity_poly.type
_entity_poly.pdbx_seq_one_letter_code
_entity_poly.pdbx_strand_id
1 'polypeptide(L)' 'MQEIKKIPKLQHIPVVVVSAKQEQEDIDYVLSLGALDFIKKPISIDNLYLRIKEILESI' A
#
# COMPACT_ATOMS: atom_id res chain seq x y z
N MET A 1 -9.79 4.10 -0.86
CA MET A 1 -9.51 3.63 0.52
C MET A 1 -10.63 3.91 1.49
N GLN A 2 -11.20 5.12 1.53
CA GLN A 2 -12.24 5.49 2.50
C GLN A 2 -13.41 4.51 2.55
N GLU A 3 -13.92 4.05 1.40
CA GLU A 3 -15.02 3.07 1.36
C GLU A 3 -14.64 1.69 1.90
N ILE A 4 -13.44 1.18 1.61
CA ILE A 4 -12.98 -0.12 2.11
C ILE A 4 -12.86 -0.09 3.63
N LYS A 5 -12.38 1.03 4.20
CA LYS A 5 -12.24 1.21 5.64
C LYS A 5 -13.57 1.22 6.41
N LYS A 6 -14.67 1.57 5.74
CA LYS A 6 -16.02 1.52 6.33
C LYS A 6 -16.52 0.08 6.54
N ILE A 7 -15.87 -0.92 5.95
CA ILE A 7 -16.29 -2.32 6.03
C ILE A 7 -15.55 -2.99 7.21
N PRO A 8 -16.21 -3.25 8.36
CA PRO A 8 -15.52 -3.69 9.58
C PRO A 8 -14.74 -5.00 9.40
N LYS A 9 -15.32 -5.94 8.63
CA LYS A 9 -14.68 -7.22 8.33
C LYS A 9 -13.39 -7.12 7.49
N LEU A 10 -13.08 -5.97 6.89
CA LEU A 10 -11.87 -5.77 6.09
C LEU A 10 -10.79 -4.98 6.81
N GLN A 11 -11.06 -4.44 8.01
CA GLN A 11 -10.14 -3.53 8.71
C GLN A 11 -8.81 -4.18 9.12
N HIS A 12 -8.78 -5.49 9.29
CA HIS A 12 -7.58 -6.25 9.65
C HIS A 12 -6.71 -6.62 8.44
N ILE A 13 -7.18 -6.37 7.21
CA ILE A 13 -6.45 -6.74 6.00
C ILE A 13 -5.44 -5.63 5.68
N PRO A 14 -4.14 -5.93 5.58
CA PRO A 14 -3.13 -4.93 5.21
C PRO A 14 -3.35 -4.45 3.78
N VAL A 15 -3.21 -3.14 3.56
CA VAL A 15 -3.42 -2.49 2.25
C VAL A 15 -2.12 -1.87 1.77
N VAL A 16 -1.66 -2.28 0.60
CA VAL A 16 -0.50 -1.69 -0.10
C VAL A 16 -0.99 -1.02 -1.37
N VAL A 17 -0.56 0.23 -1.62
CA VAL A 17 -0.97 1.00 -2.80
C VAL A 17 0.09 0.87 -3.89
N VAL A 18 -0.32 0.60 -5.14
CA VAL A 18 0.61 0.50 -6.28
C VAL A 18 0.21 1.48 -7.38
N SER A 19 0.98 2.54 -7.61
CA SER A 19 0.59 3.63 -8.53
C SER A 19 1.76 4.21 -9.33
N ALA A 20 1.46 4.83 -10.47
CA ALA A 20 2.41 5.60 -11.28
C ALA A 20 2.56 7.07 -10.82
N LYS A 21 1.67 7.54 -9.94
CA LYS A 21 1.77 8.86 -9.29
C LYS A 21 3.05 8.94 -8.47
N GLN A 22 3.73 10.08 -8.53
CA GLN A 22 5.07 10.27 -7.95
C GLN A 22 5.17 11.47 -7.01
N GLU A 23 4.07 12.20 -6.84
CA GLU A 23 4.01 13.35 -5.95
C GLU A 23 4.10 12.83 -4.51
N GLN A 24 5.03 13.37 -3.73
CA GLN A 24 5.20 12.98 -2.33
C GLN A 24 3.91 13.19 -1.54
N GLU A 25 3.16 14.25 -1.87
CA GLU A 25 1.86 14.57 -1.28
C GLU A 25 0.82 13.44 -1.50
N ASP A 26 0.79 12.81 -2.68
CA ASP A 26 -0.10 11.68 -2.95
C ASP A 26 0.27 10.46 -2.09
N ILE A 27 1.57 10.21 -1.91
CA ILE A 27 2.10 9.10 -1.12
C ILE A 27 1.74 9.32 0.35
N ASP A 28 2.06 10.50 0.87
CA ASP A 28 1.76 10.88 2.26
C ASP A 28 0.26 10.83 2.53
N TYR A 29 -0.55 11.26 1.56
CA TYR A 29 -2.00 11.19 1.67
C TYR A 29 -2.49 9.74 1.83
N VAL A 30 -2.06 8.80 0.99
CA VAL A 30 -2.53 7.41 1.10
C VAL A 30 -2.00 6.70 2.35
N LEU A 31 -0.78 7.01 2.77
CA LEU A 31 -0.22 6.50 4.03
C LEU A 31 -1.00 7.06 5.24
N SER A 32 -1.35 8.35 5.24
CA SER A 32 -2.21 8.96 6.27
C SER A 32 -3.61 8.32 6.32
N LEU A 33 -4.10 7.85 5.17
CA LEU A 33 -5.32 7.07 5.08
C LEU A 33 -5.15 5.63 5.58
N GLY A 34 -4.01 5.24 6.17
CA GLY A 34 -3.73 3.93 6.77
C GLY A 34 -3.40 2.83 5.77
N ALA A 35 -2.77 3.20 4.65
CA ALA A 35 -2.07 2.22 3.82
C ALA A 35 -0.79 1.82 4.54
N LEU A 36 -0.43 0.55 4.44
CA LEU A 36 0.78 0.01 5.04
C LEU A 36 2.03 0.43 4.27
N ASP A 37 1.93 0.47 2.94
CA ASP A 37 3.03 0.90 2.08
C ASP A 37 2.53 1.42 0.72
N PHE A 38 3.41 2.10 -0.01
CA PHE A 38 3.24 2.59 -1.36
C PHE A 38 4.36 2.08 -2.28
N ILE A 39 3.98 1.37 -3.35
CA ILE A 39 4.89 0.84 -4.36
C ILE A 39 4.72 1.63 -5.66
N LYS A 40 5.80 2.29 -6.07
CA LYS A 40 5.85 3.07 -7.31
C LYS A 40 5.93 2.17 -8.54
N LYS A 41 5.16 2.50 -9.58
CA LYS A 41 5.30 1.93 -10.92
C LYS A 41 6.30 2.74 -11.77
N PRO A 42 7.04 2.10 -12.69
CA PRO A 42 7.04 0.66 -12.98
C PRO A 42 7.84 -0.14 -11.94
N ILE A 43 7.41 -1.38 -11.67
CA ILE A 43 8.11 -2.34 -10.83
C ILE A 43 8.08 -3.70 -11.52
N SER A 44 9.18 -4.47 -11.43
CA SER A 44 9.22 -5.85 -11.91
C SER A 44 8.46 -6.78 -10.97
N ILE A 45 8.05 -7.94 -11.45
CA ILE A 45 7.37 -8.94 -10.63
C ILE A 45 8.28 -9.43 -9.49
N ASP A 46 9.58 -9.64 -9.77
CA ASP A 46 10.55 -10.09 -8.76
C ASP A 46 10.71 -9.08 -7.62
N ASN A 47 10.81 -7.79 -7.96
CA ASN A 47 10.91 -6.72 -6.98
C ASN A 47 9.60 -6.53 -6.21
N LEU A 48 8.45 -6.68 -6.87
CA LEU A 48 7.16 -6.65 -6.21
C LEU A 48 7.05 -7.79 -5.19
N TYR A 49 7.47 -9.00 -5.56
CA TYR A 49 7.48 -10.15 -4.65
C TYR A 49 8.34 -9.89 -3.41
N LEU A 50 9.58 -9.41 -3.60
CA LEU A 50 10.46 -9.09 -2.48
C LEU A 50 9.85 -8.03 -1.56
N ARG A 51 9.27 -6.96 -2.13
CA ARG A 51 8.60 -5.92 -1.35
C ARG A 51 7.43 -6.45 -0.53
N ILE A 52 6.57 -7.26 -1.13
CA ILE A 52 5.44 -7.86 -0.39
C ILE A 52 5.95 -8.77 0.73
N LYS A 53 7.03 -9.52 0.49
CA LYS A 53 7.65 -10.35 1.52
C LYS A 53 8.16 -9.51 2.70
N GLU A 54 8.92 -8.44 2.44
CA GLU A 54 9.42 -7.51 3.47
C GLU A 54 8.27 -6.92 4.31
N ILE A 55 7.20 -6.50 3.65
CA ILE A 55 6.02 -5.91 4.30
C ILE A 55 5.34 -6.92 5.22
N LEU A 56 5.15 -8.17 4.76
CA LEU A 56 4.51 -9.22 5.55
C LEU A 56 5.37 -9.70 6.73
N GLU A 57 6.70 -9.61 6.63
CA GLU A 57 7.62 -9.91 7.73
C GLU A 57 7.66 -8.79 8.80
N SER A 58 7.14 -7.60 8.48
CA SER A 58 7.18 -6.41 9.35
C SER A 58 5.88 -6.17 10.13
N ILE A 59 4.85 -7.01 9.96
CA ILE A 59 3.53 -6.90 10.61
C ILE A 59 3.29 -7.97 11.68
#